data_AF-A0A3B8ZGI1-F1
#
_entry.id   AF-A0A3B8ZGI1-F1
#
_cell.length_a   1.000
_cell.length_b   1.000
_cell.length_c   1.000
_cell.angle_alpha   90.00
_cell.angle_beta   90.00
_cell.angle_gamma   90.00
#
_symmetry.space_group_name_H-M   'P 1'
#
loop_
_entity.id
_entity.type
_entity.pdbx_description
1 polymer ?
#
loop_
_entity_poly.entity_id
_entity_poly.type
_entity_poly.pdbx_seq_one_letter_code
_entity_poly.pdbx_strand_id
1 'polypeptide(L)'
;MKPSFRPFELCIAVLCVLTWYLPCLAQDASGTDLVAKAQRIALTQPPTDDWDYVLMGEFVGVITTSENQVEPLGLQLRPTGGNNFEALQFNGG
;
A
#
# COMPACT_ATOMS: atom_id res chain seq x y z
N MET A 1 66.23 -25.34 -33.41
CA MET A 1 64.75 -25.36 -33.27
C MET A 1 64.28 -23.95 -32.95
N LYS A 2 63.64 -23.25 -33.89
CA LYS A 2 63.01 -21.95 -33.65
C LYS A 2 61.53 -22.21 -33.32
N PRO A 3 61.00 -21.81 -32.16
CA PRO A 3 59.58 -21.94 -31.89
C PRO A 3 58.81 -20.91 -32.75
N SER A 4 57.93 -21.39 -33.63
CA SER A 4 57.01 -20.54 -34.38
C SER A 4 55.89 -20.09 -33.45
N PHE A 5 55.99 -18.86 -32.94
CA PHE A 5 54.96 -18.24 -32.12
C PHE A 5 53.78 -17.85 -33.02
N ARG A 6 52.62 -18.47 -32.84
CA ARG A 6 51.40 -18.13 -33.58
C ARG A 6 50.73 -16.90 -32.94
N PRO A 7 50.27 -15.91 -33.73
CA PRO A 7 49.74 -14.64 -33.22
C PRO A 7 48.43 -14.78 -32.42
N PHE A 8 47.78 -15.95 -32.43
CA PHE A 8 46.48 -16.18 -31.82
C PHE A 8 46.53 -16.35 -30.29
N GLU A 9 47.64 -16.88 -29.76
CA GLU A 9 47.85 -17.08 -28.32
C GLU A 9 48.12 -15.77 -27.57
N LEU A 10 48.72 -14.78 -28.24
CA LEU A 10 49.02 -13.48 -27.64
C LEU A 10 47.74 -12.68 -27.32
N CYS A 11 46.70 -12.80 -28.16
CA CYS A 11 45.43 -12.09 -27.96
C CYS A 11 44.66 -12.60 -26.72
N ILE A 12 44.71 -13.89 -26.42
CA ILE A 12 44.00 -14.47 -25.27
C ILE A 12 44.69 -14.04 -23.97
N ALA A 13 46.02 -14.06 -23.93
CA ALA A 13 46.77 -13.62 -22.75
C ALA A 13 46.57 -12.12 -22.44
N VAL A 14 46.48 -11.26 -23.46
CA VAL A 14 46.26 -9.82 -23.28
C VAL A 14 44.85 -9.50 -22.75
N LEU A 15 43.83 -10.23 -23.21
CA LEU A 15 42.44 -10.06 -22.73
C LEU A 15 42.23 -10.56 -21.29
N CYS A 16 42.92 -11.63 -20.88
CA CYS A 16 42.86 -12.14 -19.51
C CYS A 16 43.56 -11.23 -18.48
N VAL A 17 44.63 -10.53 -18.88
CA VAL A 17 45.31 -9.58 -17.98
C VAL A 17 44.51 -8.28 -17.85
N LEU A 18 43.89 -7.80 -18.93
CA LEU A 18 43.04 -6.59 -18.90
C LEU A 18 41.76 -6.76 -18.07
N THR A 19 41.26 -7.98 -17.93
CA THR A 19 40.07 -8.29 -17.12
C THR A 19 40.36 -8.43 -15.62
N TRP A 20 41.63 -8.57 -15.21
CA TRP A 20 42.02 -8.60 -13.79
C TRP A 20 42.43 -7.23 -13.22
N TYR A 21 42.65 -6.23 -14.07
CA TYR A 21 43.03 -4.87 -13.69
C TYR A 21 41.86 -3.87 -13.68
N LEU A 22 40.62 -4.34 -13.63
CA LEU A 22 39.49 -3.50 -13.25
C LEU A 22 39.26 -3.59 -11.73
N PRO A 23 39.91 -2.74 -10.91
CA PRO A 23 39.41 -2.52 -9.57
C PRO A 23 38.03 -1.89 -9.70
N CYS A 24 37.06 -2.61 -9.15
CA CYS A 24 35.83 -2.12 -8.54
C CYS A 24 35.71 -0.58 -8.61
N LEU A 25 35.02 -0.08 -9.63
CA LEU A 25 34.57 1.30 -9.63
C LEU A 25 33.57 1.42 -8.48
N ALA A 26 34.07 2.04 -7.42
CA ALA A 26 33.39 2.32 -6.18
C ALA A 26 31.97 2.85 -6.44
N GLN A 27 31.01 2.09 -5.94
CA GLN A 27 29.61 2.47 -5.90
C GLN A 27 29.38 3.31 -4.65
N ASP A 28 29.91 4.54 -4.65
CA ASP A 28 29.61 5.54 -3.63
C ASP A 28 28.99 6.77 -4.31
N ALA A 29 27.66 6.73 -4.41
CA ALA A 29 26.85 7.92 -4.44
C ALA A 29 25.66 7.66 -3.51
N SER A 30 25.92 7.91 -2.22
CA SER A 30 24.90 8.25 -1.23
C SER A 30 23.94 9.28 -1.82
N GLY A 31 22.67 8.91 -1.96
CA GLY A 31 21.70 9.80 -2.60
C GLY A 31 20.27 9.36 -2.34
N THR A 32 19.77 9.78 -1.18
CA THR A 32 18.37 9.72 -0.74
C THR A 32 17.83 8.33 -0.40
N ASP A 33 17.96 8.04 0.89
CA ASP A 33 16.93 7.44 1.74
C ASP A 33 15.51 7.81 1.28
N LEU A 34 15.02 7.12 0.25
CA LEU A 34 13.59 6.99 -0.03
C LEU A 34 13.13 5.63 0.52
N VAL A 35 13.54 5.31 1.76
CA VAL A 35 12.59 4.66 2.65
C VAL A 35 11.50 5.72 2.84
N ALA A 36 10.56 5.74 1.89
CA ALA A 36 9.26 6.33 2.05
C ALA A 36 8.63 5.58 3.22
N LYS A 37 9.03 5.97 4.44
CA LYS A 37 8.30 5.78 5.66
C LYS A 37 7.02 6.53 5.38
N ALA A 38 6.07 5.82 4.77
CA ALA A 38 4.68 6.23 4.71
C ALA A 38 4.32 6.51 6.16
N GLN A 39 4.45 7.78 6.56
CA GLN A 39 3.90 8.27 7.79
C GLN A 39 2.44 7.84 7.67
N ARG A 40 2.01 6.90 8.52
CA ARG A 40 0.59 6.62 8.65
C ARG A 40 0.00 7.92 9.17
N ILE A 41 -0.41 8.76 8.24
CA ILE A 41 -1.18 9.95 8.57
C ILE A 41 -2.44 9.38 9.20
N ALA A 42 -2.59 9.61 10.50
CA ALA A 42 -3.89 9.42 11.13
C ALA A 42 -4.77 10.49 10.51
N LEU A 43 -5.46 10.13 9.42
CA LEU A 43 -6.46 10.98 8.79
C LEU A 43 -7.61 11.08 9.80
N THR A 44 -7.57 12.13 10.62
CA THR A 44 -8.66 12.48 11.55
C THR A 44 -9.77 13.25 10.84
N GLN A 45 -9.54 13.63 9.59
CA GLN A 45 -10.53 14.31 8.76
C GLN A 45 -11.43 13.27 8.10
N PRO A 46 -12.74 13.54 8.03
CA PRO A 46 -13.66 12.69 7.30
C PRO A 46 -13.23 12.60 5.82
N PRO A 47 -13.40 11.44 5.16
CA PRO A 47 -13.15 11.29 3.74
C PRO A 47 -14.07 12.24 2.95
N THR A 48 -13.49 13.04 2.05
CA THR A 48 -14.23 14.05 1.27
C THR A 48 -15.04 13.44 0.13
N ASP A 49 -14.59 12.30 -0.40
CA ASP A 49 -15.14 11.66 -1.61
C ASP A 49 -15.95 10.39 -1.31
N ASP A 50 -16.28 10.17 -0.03
CA ASP A 50 -17.03 8.99 0.42
C ASP A 50 -18.43 9.41 0.90
N TRP A 51 -19.42 9.18 0.05
CA TRP A 51 -20.83 9.45 0.36
C TRP A 51 -21.35 8.55 1.47
N ASP A 52 -20.76 7.37 1.64
CA ASP A 52 -21.15 6.41 2.68
C ASP A 52 -20.78 6.90 4.07
N TYR A 53 -19.74 7.73 4.15
CA TYR A 53 -19.29 8.34 5.40
C TYR A 53 -20.38 9.16 6.09
N VAL A 54 -21.26 9.81 5.32
CA VAL A 54 -22.39 10.60 5.85
C VAL A 54 -23.44 9.73 6.54
N LEU A 55 -23.58 8.48 6.10
CA LEU A 55 -24.55 7.53 6.64
C LEU A 55 -24.01 6.79 7.87
N MET A 56 -22.76 7.01 8.25
CA MET A 56 -22.16 6.42 9.44
C MET A 56 -22.74 7.03 10.70
N GLY A 57 -23.08 6.18 11.66
CA GLY A 57 -23.47 6.64 12.99
C GLY A 57 -24.52 5.78 13.64
N GLU A 58 -25.09 6.33 14.70
CA GLU A 58 -26.19 5.77 15.46
C GLU A 58 -27.42 6.65 15.27
N PHE A 59 -28.53 6.02 14.90
CA PHE A 59 -29.81 6.65 14.63
C PHE A 59 -30.83 6.06 15.59
N VAL A 60 -31.48 6.92 16.38
CA VAL A 60 -32.51 6.50 17.32
C VAL A 60 -33.79 7.26 16.99
N GLY A 61 -34.89 6.53 16.83
CA GLY A 61 -36.17 7.12 16.50
C GLY A 61 -37.34 6.20 16.83
N VAL A 62 -38.56 6.70 16.62
CA VAL A 62 -39.77 5.89 16.73
C VAL A 62 -40.19 5.41 15.36
N ILE A 63 -40.54 4.14 15.25
CA ILE A 63 -41.12 3.55 14.05
C ILE A 63 -42.57 3.16 14.32
N THR A 64 -43.41 3.16 13.27
CA THR A 64 -44.78 2.63 13.35
C THR A 64 -44.76 1.16 12.90
N THR A 65 -45.16 0.23 13.77
CA THR A 65 -45.17 -1.21 13.48
C THR A 65 -46.55 -1.70 13.02
N SER A 66 -47.61 -1.02 13.45
CA SER A 66 -49.00 -1.24 13.01
C SER A 66 -49.86 -0.01 13.28
N GLU A 67 -51.14 -0.04 12.87
CA GLU A 67 -52.09 1.03 13.14
C GLU A 67 -52.15 1.33 14.65
N ASN A 68 -51.68 2.52 15.03
CA ASN A 68 -51.55 3.00 16.42
C ASN A 68 -50.48 2.33 17.31
N GLN A 69 -49.55 1.55 16.76
CA GLN A 69 -48.40 1.04 17.54
C GLN A 69 -47.10 1.69 17.09
N VAL A 70 -46.39 2.29 18.04
CA VAL A 70 -45.06 2.88 17.85
C VAL A 70 -44.05 2.23 18.80
N GLU A 71 -42.85 1.99 18.30
CA GLU A 71 -41.76 1.39 19.05
C GLU A 71 -40.46 2.18 18.85
N PRO A 72 -39.63 2.36 19.90
CA PRO A 72 -38.30 2.92 19.74
C PRO A 72 -37.38 1.93 19.02
N LEU A 73 -36.66 2.42 18.04
CA LEU A 73 -35.70 1.68 17.24
C LEU A 73 -34.35 2.41 17.24
N GLY A 74 -33.30 1.71 17.66
CA GLY A 74 -31.92 2.12 17.44
C GLY A 74 -31.34 1.38 16.23
N LEU A 75 -30.66 2.11 15.34
CA LEU A 75 -29.91 1.56 14.21
C LEU A 75 -28.49 2.10 14.25
N GLN A 76 -27.51 1.23 14.16
CA GLN A 76 -26.12 1.61 13.95
C GLN A 76 -25.67 1.21 12.55
N LEU A 77 -25.22 2.17 11.77
CA LEU A 77 -24.73 1.96 10.41
C LEU A 77 -23.21 2.14 10.36
N ARG A 78 -22.52 1.16 9.75
CA ARG A 78 -21.07 1.20 9.52
C ARG A 78 -20.77 0.79 8.07
N PRO A 79 -19.94 1.54 7.33
CA PRO A 79 -19.54 1.14 5.99
C PRO A 79 -18.51 0.03 6.08
N THR A 80 -18.63 -0.95 5.19
CA THR A 80 -17.65 -2.04 5.02
C THR A 80 -16.80 -1.83 3.77
N GLY A 81 -17.07 -0.76 3.01
CA GLY A 81 -16.36 -0.36 1.80
C GLY A 81 -17.04 -0.82 0.50
N GLY A 82 -16.78 -0.10 -0.58
CA GLY A 82 -17.32 -0.41 -1.91
C GLY A 82 -18.85 -0.28 -2.00
N ASN A 83 -19.42 0.77 -1.40
CA ASN A 83 -20.86 1.03 -1.36
C ASN A 83 -21.65 -0.03 -0.55
N ASN A 84 -21.01 -0.66 0.44
CA ASN A 84 -21.61 -1.66 1.32
C ASN A 84 -21.64 -1.18 2.77
N PHE A 85 -22.65 -1.65 3.50
CA PHE A 85 -22.86 -1.33 4.90
C PHE A 85 -23.21 -2.57 5.71
N GLU A 86 -22.79 -2.51 6.96
CA GLU A 86 -23.32 -3.33 8.04
C GLU A 86 -24.29 -2.49 8.86
N ALA A 87 -25.46 -3.06 9.15
CA ALA A 87 -26.48 -2.43 9.97
C ALA A 87 -26.77 -3.31 11.19
N LEU A 88 -26.65 -2.73 12.39
CA LEU A 88 -27.04 -3.37 13.63
C LEU A 88 -28.31 -2.70 14.15
N GLN A 89 -29.30 -3.51 14.50
CA GLN A 89 -30.57 -3.05 15.04
C GLN A 89 -30.64 -3.35 16.53
N PHE A 90 -31.07 -2.35 17.30
CA PHE A 90 -31.32 -2.45 18.73
C PHE A 90 -32.80 -2.18 18.98
N ASN A 91 -33.49 -3.20 19.51
CA ASN A 91 -34.87 -3.08 19.97
C ASN A 91 -34.88 -3.00 21.49
N GLY A 92 -35.47 -1.95 22.05
CA GLY A 92 -35.73 -1.82 23.48
C GLY A 92 -34.59 -1.19 24.30
N GLY A 93 -34.99 -0.47 25.35
CA GLY A 93 -34.14 0.04 26.42
C GLY A 93 -34.15 -0.87 27.65
#